data_AF-A0A661PSB8-F1
#
_entry.id   AF-A0A661PSB8-F1
#
_cell.length_a   1.000
_cell.length_b   1.000
_cell.length_c   1.000
_cell.angle_alpha   90.00
_cell.angle_beta   90.00
_cell.angle_gamma   90.00
#
_symmetry.space_group_name_H-M   'P 1'
#
loop_
_entity.id
_entity.type
_entity.pdbx_description
1 polymer ?
#
loop_
_entity_poly.entity_id
_entity_poly.type
_entity_poly.pdbx_seq_one_letter_code
_entity_poly.pdbx_strand_id
1 'polypeptide(L)'
;MRKRRAFLMNSTVILLLIPLMLLLATYEDVSSQIIMSQSERTQVEKTYRVVSYVELDFQRTLEISGKRAIVTVVDYIANTRDFLDPNDPNGMANATIRDLVLFGQSTQVASNYSERLMKDQTVLGWLGNISQKLRQQGYELRIANKTLDEIMAMSSSERSNFLRNNIELTVAPLDAFRIVIRAKIRDVTISDVSGKVVYTGPIPRENYIYSIISIENLEDPIFSALTYGRYYRSIEPCEYTFPEIIERPIKTLYGNGTSEDDHVLGKYSSTAWDSGHIFYGDTYPGDGADGYVLRTGNITSISSPVIVNTTLNGVPISPLEVFNDDDVGVLVFGNVSATTHWCNYNYKWRVNITIPSYADGSLVLLKIPTSTFPNIYHTDDTASMVIYEKSDTACVSVPFWIEYWGTSYVWIWIKTSGTDYTVYFTDDPSYATDGYDKQNLFWLIDTFNDPTLTPVLWNNLSNAYLDGNGHLVVPAGTKKLALQTVNTINGQFFVRFRMKPGNTAQDFDGGVETEFNYTKNVLKVVVNYDGPQLDSYTDIQIPIDLSAANVSGINADPATNRAEIKVYSDKDLQNEIPFWIERWDPTEARVWVKTNLTYLGSSGGTYQYTATVYIEYNTGTLTRGDGREVF
;
A
#
# COMPACT_ATOMS: atom_id res chain seq x y z
N MET A 1 -78.89 -77.09 45.93
CA MET A 1 -78.18 -75.81 45.73
C MET A 1 -76.69 -75.92 45.34
N ARG A 2 -75.93 -76.96 45.70
CA ARG A 2 -74.49 -77.08 45.36
C ARG A 2 -74.17 -77.20 43.84
N LYS A 3 -74.99 -77.90 43.04
CA LYS A 3 -74.75 -78.08 41.59
C LYS A 3 -74.90 -76.80 40.74
N ARG A 4 -75.75 -75.84 41.13
CA ARG A 4 -75.90 -74.54 40.44
C ARG A 4 -74.74 -73.57 40.72
N ARG A 5 -74.11 -73.65 41.91
CA ARG A 5 -72.96 -72.80 42.26
C ARG A 5 -71.68 -73.21 41.53
N ALA A 6 -71.47 -74.52 41.32
CA ALA A 6 -70.33 -75.02 40.55
C ALA A 6 -70.43 -74.68 39.05
N PHE A 7 -71.63 -74.76 38.47
CA PHE A 7 -71.87 -74.35 37.08
C PHE A 7 -71.67 -72.84 36.91
N LEU A 8 -72.22 -72.01 37.81
CA LEU A 8 -71.98 -70.56 37.79
C LEU A 8 -70.48 -70.24 37.94
N MET A 9 -69.77 -70.84 38.90
CA MET A 9 -68.32 -70.60 39.04
C MET A 9 -67.53 -71.00 37.79
N ASN A 10 -67.75 -72.19 37.22
CA ASN A 10 -67.04 -72.60 36.01
C ASN A 10 -67.39 -71.73 34.78
N SER A 11 -68.67 -71.38 34.60
CA SER A 11 -69.05 -70.47 33.51
C SER A 11 -68.46 -69.08 33.68
N THR A 12 -68.38 -68.56 34.92
CA THR A 12 -67.75 -67.25 35.20
C THR A 12 -66.24 -67.30 34.94
N VAL A 13 -65.57 -68.40 35.28
CA VAL A 13 -64.14 -68.62 35.01
C VAL A 13 -63.87 -68.71 33.51
N ILE A 14 -64.70 -69.41 32.74
CA ILE A 14 -64.57 -69.48 31.26
C ILE A 14 -64.85 -68.11 30.63
N LEU A 15 -65.87 -67.39 31.10
CA LEU A 15 -66.19 -66.03 30.65
C LEU A 15 -65.08 -65.02 30.97
N LEU A 16 -64.29 -65.25 32.02
CA LEU A 16 -63.10 -64.46 32.35
C LEU A 16 -61.86 -64.89 31.57
N LEU A 17 -61.70 -66.18 31.28
CA LEU A 17 -60.56 -66.73 30.54
C LEU A 17 -60.56 -66.31 29.07
N ILE A 18 -61.72 -66.20 28.43
CA ILE A 18 -61.80 -65.81 27.00
C ILE A 18 -61.24 -64.38 26.79
N PRO A 19 -61.68 -63.33 27.52
CA PRO A 19 -61.08 -62.01 27.45
C PRO A 19 -59.60 -61.99 27.85
N LEU A 20 -59.20 -62.79 28.84
CA LEU A 20 -57.81 -62.85 29.30
C LEU A 20 -56.88 -63.45 28.24
N MET A 21 -57.31 -64.51 27.55
CA MET A 21 -56.55 -65.10 26.44
C MET A 21 -56.52 -64.19 25.21
N LEU A 22 -57.62 -63.49 24.90
CA LEU A 22 -57.64 -62.45 23.87
C LEU A 22 -56.67 -61.31 24.20
N LEU A 23 -56.66 -60.85 25.45
CA LEU A 23 -55.74 -59.80 25.92
C LEU A 23 -54.28 -60.25 25.81
N LEU A 24 -53.96 -61.49 26.22
CA LEU A 24 -52.63 -62.09 26.07
C LEU A 24 -52.20 -62.18 24.60
N ALA A 25 -53.07 -62.67 23.72
CA ALA A 25 -52.79 -62.76 22.29
C ALA A 25 -52.58 -61.38 21.66
N THR A 26 -53.40 -60.38 22.01
CA THR A 26 -53.20 -59.01 21.54
C THR A 26 -51.93 -58.37 22.11
N TYR A 27 -51.57 -58.66 23.36
CA TYR A 27 -50.36 -58.13 23.97
C TYR A 27 -49.11 -58.73 23.32
N GLU A 28 -49.12 -60.04 23.05
CA GLU A 28 -48.03 -60.72 22.36
C GLU A 28 -47.85 -60.20 20.93
N ASP A 29 -48.94 -60.02 20.18
CA ASP A 29 -48.90 -59.48 18.82
C ASP A 29 -48.41 -58.02 18.80
N VAL A 30 -48.96 -57.16 19.65
CA VAL A 30 -48.51 -55.76 19.76
C VAL A 30 -47.06 -55.67 20.23
N SER A 31 -46.65 -56.47 21.21
CA SER A 31 -45.26 -56.52 21.67
C SER A 31 -44.32 -57.00 20.58
N SER A 32 -44.70 -58.03 19.82
CA SER A 32 -43.94 -58.55 18.68
C SER A 32 -43.77 -57.48 17.59
N GLN A 33 -44.85 -56.79 17.23
CA GLN A 33 -44.83 -55.69 16.27
C GLN A 33 -43.96 -54.51 16.74
N ILE A 34 -44.00 -54.16 18.04
CA ILE A 34 -43.15 -53.11 18.60
C ILE A 34 -41.67 -53.53 18.53
N ILE A 35 -41.33 -54.76 18.92
CA ILE A 35 -39.95 -55.26 18.88
C ILE A 35 -39.44 -55.30 17.42
N MET A 36 -40.25 -55.81 16.48
CA MET A 36 -39.90 -55.82 15.07
C MET A 36 -39.70 -54.42 14.51
N SER A 37 -40.63 -53.50 14.75
CA SER A 37 -40.50 -52.11 14.27
C SER A 37 -39.33 -51.35 14.89
N GLN A 38 -39.01 -51.57 16.18
CA GLN A 38 -37.82 -50.98 16.81
C GLN A 38 -36.53 -51.59 16.28
N SER A 39 -36.51 -52.90 16.01
CA SER A 39 -35.37 -53.59 15.39
C SER A 39 -35.14 -53.09 13.97
N GLU A 40 -36.18 -52.97 13.16
CA GLU A 40 -36.12 -52.41 11.81
C GLU A 40 -35.65 -50.97 11.83
N ARG A 41 -36.20 -50.13 12.72
CA ARG A 41 -35.76 -48.73 12.87
C ARG A 41 -34.29 -48.62 13.27
N THR A 42 -33.85 -49.44 14.23
CA THR A 42 -32.44 -49.48 14.66
C THR A 42 -31.54 -49.95 13.52
N GLN A 43 -31.99 -50.93 12.73
CA GLN A 43 -31.25 -51.41 11.56
C GLN A 43 -31.13 -50.32 10.50
N VAL A 44 -32.23 -49.63 10.16
CA VAL A 44 -32.24 -48.50 9.21
C VAL A 44 -31.34 -47.36 9.69
N GLU A 45 -31.36 -47.03 10.97
CA GLU A 45 -30.51 -45.97 11.53
C GLU A 45 -29.02 -46.34 11.46
N LYS A 46 -28.65 -47.59 11.78
CA LYS A 46 -27.28 -48.09 11.61
C LYS A 46 -26.84 -48.02 10.15
N THR A 47 -27.68 -48.49 9.23
CA THR A 47 -27.43 -48.41 7.78
C THR A 47 -27.18 -46.97 7.34
N TYR A 48 -28.07 -46.05 7.73
CA TYR A 48 -27.97 -44.64 7.38
C TYR A 48 -26.65 -44.03 7.90
N ARG A 49 -26.27 -44.35 9.14
CA ARG A 49 -25.00 -43.87 9.73
C ARG A 49 -23.78 -44.43 9.01
N VAL A 50 -23.79 -45.71 8.62
CA VAL A 50 -22.69 -46.34 7.87
C VAL A 50 -22.52 -45.69 6.50
N VAL A 51 -23.61 -45.55 5.73
CA VAL A 51 -23.54 -44.95 4.39
C VAL A 51 -23.12 -43.48 4.48
N SER A 52 -23.68 -42.71 5.42
CA SER A 52 -23.30 -41.30 5.61
C SER A 52 -21.84 -41.15 6.06
N TYR A 53 -21.33 -42.07 6.88
CA TYR A 53 -19.90 -42.10 7.24
C TYR A 53 -19.02 -42.36 6.02
N VAL A 54 -19.37 -43.32 5.17
CA VAL A 54 -18.64 -43.61 3.93
C VAL A 54 -18.67 -42.41 2.98
N GLU A 55 -19.82 -41.73 2.84
CA GLU A 55 -19.95 -40.51 2.01
C GLU A 55 -19.04 -39.37 2.50
N LEU A 56 -19.06 -39.07 3.80
CA LEU A 56 -18.22 -38.02 4.40
C LEU A 56 -16.73 -38.34 4.29
N ASP A 57 -16.35 -39.61 4.52
CA ASP A 57 -14.96 -40.04 4.43
C ASP A 57 -14.46 -40.06 2.98
N PHE A 58 -15.35 -40.37 2.01
CA PHE A 58 -15.05 -40.27 0.59
C PHE A 58 -14.80 -38.82 0.18
N GLN A 59 -15.60 -37.86 0.66
CA GLN A 59 -15.36 -36.43 0.43
C GLN A 59 -14.00 -35.98 0.92
N ARG A 60 -13.62 -36.35 2.15
CA ARG A 60 -12.31 -36.04 2.72
C ARG A 60 -11.17 -36.69 1.94
N THR A 61 -11.37 -37.92 1.48
CA THR A 61 -10.40 -38.63 0.64
C THR A 61 -10.16 -37.90 -0.67
N LEU A 62 -11.23 -37.46 -1.35
CA LEU A 62 -11.11 -36.69 -2.59
C LEU A 62 -10.32 -35.39 -2.37
N GLU A 63 -10.57 -34.69 -1.26
CA GLU A 63 -9.83 -33.48 -0.91
C GLU A 63 -8.34 -33.76 -0.69
N ILE A 64 -8.00 -34.76 0.13
CA ILE A 64 -6.61 -35.10 0.45
C ILE A 64 -5.88 -35.60 -0.79
N SER A 65 -6.46 -36.56 -1.50
CA SER A 65 -5.89 -37.14 -2.72
C SER A 65 -5.73 -36.09 -3.83
N GLY A 66 -6.70 -35.18 -3.97
CA GLY A 66 -6.65 -34.09 -4.94
C GLY A 66 -5.54 -33.08 -4.63
N LYS A 67 -5.42 -32.66 -3.37
CA LYS A 67 -4.32 -31.77 -2.93
C LYS A 67 -2.96 -32.43 -3.19
N ARG A 68 -2.83 -33.72 -2.85
CA ARG A 68 -1.60 -34.49 -3.12
C ARG A 68 -1.32 -34.61 -4.62
N ALA A 69 -2.32 -34.86 -5.44
CA ALA A 69 -2.17 -34.98 -6.88
C ALA A 69 -1.70 -33.67 -7.52
N ILE A 70 -2.32 -32.55 -7.16
CA ILE A 70 -1.91 -31.22 -7.66
C ILE A 70 -0.47 -30.92 -7.24
N VAL A 71 -0.12 -31.09 -5.96
CA VAL A 71 1.25 -30.88 -5.48
C VAL A 71 2.25 -31.81 -6.18
N THR A 72 1.86 -33.05 -6.47
CA THR A 72 2.71 -34.01 -7.20
C THR A 72 3.00 -33.52 -8.62
N VAL A 73 2.00 -32.98 -9.31
CA VAL A 73 2.19 -32.42 -10.67
C VAL A 73 3.07 -31.18 -10.62
N VAL A 74 2.83 -30.26 -9.69
CA VAL A 74 3.64 -29.04 -9.53
C VAL A 74 5.09 -29.37 -9.20
N ASP A 75 5.33 -30.26 -8.22
CA ASP A 75 6.68 -30.71 -7.82
C ASP A 75 7.40 -31.43 -8.97
N TYR A 76 6.68 -32.26 -9.74
CA TYR A 76 7.25 -32.92 -10.92
C TYR A 76 7.73 -31.89 -11.95
N ILE A 77 6.86 -30.98 -12.41
CA ILE A 77 7.20 -29.98 -13.44
C ILE A 77 8.31 -29.04 -12.95
N ALA A 78 8.23 -28.56 -11.72
CA ALA A 78 9.22 -27.66 -11.15
C ALA A 78 10.63 -28.26 -11.12
N ASN A 79 10.75 -29.57 -10.87
CA ASN A 79 12.05 -30.25 -10.78
C ASN A 79 12.54 -30.86 -12.10
N THR A 80 11.66 -31.40 -12.93
CA THR A 80 12.06 -32.08 -14.18
C THR A 80 12.10 -31.14 -15.37
N ARG A 81 11.26 -30.09 -15.38
CA ARG A 81 10.98 -29.20 -16.52
C ARG A 81 10.18 -29.84 -17.65
N ASP A 82 9.63 -31.02 -17.39
CA ASP A 82 8.79 -31.73 -18.34
C ASP A 82 7.32 -31.35 -18.09
N PHE A 83 6.78 -30.52 -18.97
CA PHE A 83 5.37 -30.14 -18.93
C PHE A 83 4.49 -31.31 -19.39
N LEU A 84 3.26 -31.37 -18.84
CA LEU A 84 2.26 -32.34 -19.27
C LEU A 84 1.91 -32.13 -20.75
N ASP A 85 1.68 -33.21 -21.49
CA ASP A 85 1.30 -33.13 -22.91
C ASP A 85 -0.16 -32.68 -23.07
N PRO A 86 -0.42 -31.47 -23.59
CA PRO A 86 -1.79 -31.00 -23.81
C PRO A 86 -2.48 -31.69 -25.00
N ASN A 87 -1.72 -32.38 -25.87
CA ASN A 87 -2.23 -33.02 -27.08
C ASN A 87 -2.65 -34.48 -26.85
N ASP A 88 -2.19 -35.11 -25.76
CA ASP A 88 -2.65 -36.45 -25.35
C ASP A 88 -3.91 -36.31 -24.47
N PRO A 89 -5.09 -36.79 -24.88
CA PRO A 89 -6.31 -36.75 -24.06
C PRO A 89 -6.18 -37.43 -22.69
N ASN A 90 -5.24 -38.38 -22.55
CA ASN A 90 -4.92 -39.01 -21.26
C ASN A 90 -3.76 -38.32 -20.55
N GLY A 91 -3.04 -37.42 -21.23
CA GLY A 91 -1.90 -36.67 -20.71
C GLY A 91 -2.25 -35.27 -20.19
N MET A 92 -3.40 -34.73 -20.58
CA MET A 92 -3.90 -33.44 -20.09
C MET A 92 -3.93 -33.36 -18.55
N ALA A 93 -3.84 -32.14 -18.01
CA ALA A 93 -3.81 -31.91 -16.56
C ALA A 93 -5.00 -32.54 -15.80
N ASN A 94 -6.21 -32.42 -16.35
CA ASN A 94 -7.41 -33.03 -15.77
C ASN A 94 -7.33 -34.57 -15.73
N ALA A 95 -6.84 -35.20 -16.79
CA ALA A 95 -6.67 -36.64 -16.88
C ALA A 95 -5.56 -37.14 -15.95
N THR A 96 -4.42 -36.45 -15.92
CA THR A 96 -3.30 -36.77 -15.03
C THR A 96 -3.69 -36.66 -13.56
N ILE A 97 -4.36 -35.57 -13.15
CA ILE A 97 -4.82 -35.40 -11.77
C ILE A 97 -5.86 -36.47 -11.40
N ARG A 98 -6.80 -36.78 -12.30
CA ARG A 98 -7.79 -37.85 -12.10
C ARG A 98 -7.10 -39.19 -11.80
N ASP A 99 -6.06 -39.53 -12.55
CA ASP A 99 -5.37 -40.81 -12.45
C ASP A 99 -4.57 -40.93 -11.16
N LEU A 100 -3.87 -39.85 -10.81
CA LEU A 100 -3.20 -39.71 -9.52
C LEU A 100 -4.21 -39.84 -8.37
N VAL A 101 -5.36 -39.17 -8.42
CA VAL A 101 -6.40 -39.28 -7.39
C VAL A 101 -6.93 -40.71 -7.25
N LEU A 102 -7.21 -41.39 -8.35
CA LEU A 102 -7.82 -42.72 -8.32
C LEU A 102 -6.85 -43.80 -7.82
N PHE A 103 -5.62 -43.83 -8.34
CA PHE A 103 -4.67 -44.93 -8.10
C PHE A 103 -3.21 -44.50 -7.93
N GLY A 104 -2.92 -43.20 -7.88
CA GLY A 104 -1.61 -42.68 -7.46
C GLY A 104 -0.52 -42.72 -8.53
N GLN A 105 -0.86 -43.00 -9.79
CA GLN A 105 0.08 -43.07 -10.90
C GLN A 105 -0.51 -42.40 -12.14
N SER A 106 0.35 -41.84 -13.01
CA SER A 106 -0.01 -41.32 -14.34
C SER A 106 1.13 -41.61 -15.30
N THR A 107 0.85 -41.76 -16.60
CA THR A 107 1.89 -41.93 -17.63
C THR A 107 2.72 -40.67 -17.84
N GLN A 108 2.20 -39.50 -17.46
CA GLN A 108 2.87 -38.20 -17.62
C GLN A 108 3.78 -37.85 -16.44
N VAL A 109 3.70 -38.57 -15.33
CA VAL A 109 4.48 -38.30 -14.12
C VAL A 109 5.30 -39.53 -13.79
N ALA A 110 6.61 -39.37 -13.66
CA ALA A 110 7.50 -40.48 -13.34
C ALA A 110 7.11 -41.14 -12.00
N SER A 111 7.12 -42.48 -11.96
CA SER A 111 6.58 -43.25 -10.84
C SER A 111 7.25 -42.94 -9.50
N ASN A 112 8.54 -42.60 -9.51
CA ASN A 112 9.28 -42.19 -8.31
C ASN A 112 8.74 -40.90 -7.66
N TYR A 113 8.24 -39.94 -8.45
CA TYR A 113 7.60 -38.73 -7.93
C TYR A 113 6.21 -39.04 -7.37
N SER A 114 5.40 -39.77 -8.15
CA SER A 114 4.04 -40.11 -7.74
C SER A 114 4.02 -41.01 -6.50
N GLU A 115 4.91 -41.99 -6.39
CA GLU A 115 5.02 -42.87 -5.21
C GLU A 115 5.44 -42.11 -3.94
N ARG A 116 6.33 -41.11 -4.08
CA ARG A 116 6.82 -40.31 -2.95
C ARG A 116 5.72 -39.43 -2.34
N LEU A 117 4.88 -38.83 -3.18
CA LEU A 117 3.92 -37.81 -2.76
C LEU A 117 2.49 -38.34 -2.62
N MET A 118 2.04 -39.22 -3.51
CA MET A 118 0.70 -39.83 -3.42
C MET A 118 0.67 -41.00 -2.44
N LYS A 119 1.62 -41.93 -2.54
CA LYS A 119 1.66 -43.17 -1.76
C LYS A 119 0.27 -43.85 -1.73
N ASP A 120 -0.29 -44.09 -0.54
CA ASP A 120 -1.61 -44.72 -0.32
C ASP A 120 -2.74 -43.70 -0.14
N GLN A 121 -2.49 -42.40 -0.40
CA GLN A 121 -3.49 -41.32 -0.27
C GLN A 121 -4.30 -41.18 -1.56
N THR A 122 -4.92 -42.27 -1.99
CA THR A 122 -5.69 -42.40 -3.24
C THR A 122 -7.08 -42.95 -2.94
N VAL A 123 -8.00 -42.84 -3.91
CA VAL A 123 -9.32 -43.48 -3.79
C VAL A 123 -9.17 -45.00 -3.64
N LEU A 124 -8.23 -45.63 -4.34
CA LEU A 124 -7.92 -47.05 -4.17
C LEU A 124 -7.43 -47.39 -2.75
N GLY A 125 -6.51 -46.58 -2.20
CA GLY A 125 -6.03 -46.76 -0.83
C GLY A 125 -7.13 -46.56 0.22
N TRP A 126 -7.99 -45.57 0.01
CA TRP A 126 -9.18 -45.37 0.82
C TRP A 126 -10.16 -46.54 0.74
N LEU A 127 -10.43 -47.07 -0.46
CA LEU A 127 -11.25 -48.27 -0.64
C LEU A 127 -10.69 -49.45 0.18
N GLY A 128 -9.35 -49.60 0.21
CA GLY A 128 -8.59 -50.41 1.17
C GLY A 128 -9.06 -50.26 2.61
N ASN A 129 -8.85 -49.06 3.14
CA ASN A 129 -9.07 -48.75 4.53
C ASN A 129 -10.55 -48.86 4.93
N ILE A 130 -11.47 -48.36 4.10
CA ILE A 130 -12.89 -48.38 4.39
C ILE A 130 -13.46 -49.80 4.33
N SER A 131 -13.02 -50.62 3.36
CA SER A 131 -13.45 -52.02 3.26
C SER A 131 -12.99 -52.82 4.49
N GLN A 132 -11.77 -52.59 4.98
CA GLN A 132 -11.28 -53.22 6.20
C GLN A 132 -12.06 -52.78 7.44
N LYS A 133 -12.34 -51.48 7.59
CA LYS A 133 -13.16 -50.96 8.69
C LYS A 133 -14.59 -51.51 8.67
N LEU A 134 -15.21 -51.59 7.49
CA LEU A 134 -16.54 -52.18 7.32
C LEU A 134 -16.54 -53.67 7.69
N ARG A 135 -15.50 -54.43 7.27
CA ARG A 135 -15.34 -55.84 7.65
C ARG A 135 -15.24 -56.04 9.16
N GLN A 136 -14.50 -55.19 9.86
CA GLN A 136 -14.43 -55.21 11.33
C GLN A 136 -15.79 -54.94 11.99
N GLN A 137 -16.68 -54.21 11.32
CA GLN A 137 -18.04 -53.93 11.76
C GLN A 137 -19.07 -54.97 11.29
N GLY A 138 -18.63 -56.02 10.58
CA GLY A 138 -19.51 -57.07 10.05
C GLY A 138 -20.20 -56.72 8.73
N TYR A 139 -19.64 -55.78 7.97
CA TYR A 139 -20.13 -55.38 6.65
C TYR A 139 -19.10 -55.68 5.55
N GLU A 140 -19.58 -55.97 4.34
CA GLU A 140 -18.77 -56.15 3.14
C GLU A 140 -19.17 -55.12 2.08
N LEU A 141 -18.17 -54.41 1.55
CA LEU A 141 -18.33 -53.42 0.47
C LEU A 141 -18.00 -54.07 -0.88
N ARG A 142 -18.89 -53.90 -1.85
CA ARG A 142 -18.70 -54.35 -3.24
C ARG A 142 -18.97 -53.19 -4.20
N ILE A 143 -18.14 -53.10 -5.24
CA ILE A 143 -18.33 -52.15 -6.36
C ILE A 143 -18.56 -52.98 -7.61
N ALA A 144 -19.65 -52.73 -8.33
CA ALA A 144 -20.06 -53.52 -9.49
C ALA A 144 -19.97 -55.05 -9.22
N ASN A 145 -20.48 -55.46 -8.05
CA ASN A 145 -20.49 -56.84 -7.54
C ASN A 145 -19.10 -57.48 -7.25
N LYS A 146 -18.02 -56.71 -7.30
CA LYS A 146 -16.68 -57.17 -6.91
C LYS A 146 -16.28 -56.66 -5.54
N THR A 147 -15.75 -57.54 -4.71
CA THR A 147 -15.12 -57.21 -3.44
C THR A 147 -13.80 -56.49 -3.68
N LEU A 148 -13.29 -55.80 -2.66
CA LEU A 148 -12.00 -55.13 -2.79
C LEU A 148 -10.85 -56.12 -3.07
N ASP A 149 -10.86 -57.30 -2.45
CA ASP A 149 -9.79 -58.28 -2.66
C ASP A 149 -9.74 -58.74 -4.12
N GLU A 150 -10.89 -58.90 -4.76
CA GLU A 150 -10.99 -59.20 -6.20
C GLU A 150 -10.48 -58.05 -7.06
N ILE A 151 -10.72 -56.79 -6.68
CA ILE A 151 -10.20 -55.61 -7.38
C ILE A 151 -8.67 -55.52 -7.23
N MET A 152 -8.14 -55.80 -6.04
CA MET A 152 -6.71 -55.76 -5.75
C MET A 152 -5.93 -56.91 -6.41
N ALA A 153 -6.61 -58.04 -6.69
CA ALA A 153 -6.04 -59.17 -7.43
C ALA A 153 -5.91 -58.93 -8.95
N MET A 154 -6.56 -57.89 -9.49
CA MET A 154 -6.45 -57.53 -10.91
C MET A 154 -5.06 -57.01 -11.26
N SER A 155 -4.64 -57.18 -12.51
CA SER A 155 -3.45 -56.49 -13.01
C SER A 155 -3.63 -54.96 -12.93
N SER A 156 -2.53 -54.20 -12.92
CA SER A 156 -2.59 -52.73 -12.80
C SER A 156 -3.46 -52.09 -13.91
N SER A 157 -3.37 -52.59 -15.15
CA SER A 157 -4.18 -52.08 -16.27
C SER A 157 -5.67 -52.39 -16.11
N GLU A 158 -6.00 -53.64 -15.76
CA GLU A 158 -7.39 -54.05 -15.52
C GLU A 158 -8.03 -53.26 -14.38
N ARG A 159 -7.29 -53.07 -13.29
CA ARG A 159 -7.73 -52.31 -12.12
C ARG A 159 -7.97 -50.83 -12.45
N SER A 160 -7.05 -50.18 -13.17
CA SER A 160 -7.24 -48.78 -13.57
C SER A 160 -8.46 -48.63 -14.47
N ASN A 161 -8.67 -49.53 -15.43
CA ASN A 161 -9.85 -49.53 -16.29
C ASN A 161 -11.14 -49.78 -15.50
N PHE A 162 -11.12 -50.72 -14.55
CA PHE A 162 -12.24 -50.99 -13.66
C PHE A 162 -12.62 -49.74 -12.85
N LEU A 163 -11.64 -49.06 -12.23
CA LEU A 163 -11.91 -47.87 -11.43
C LEU A 163 -12.46 -46.72 -12.28
N ARG A 164 -11.89 -46.46 -13.47
CA ARG A 164 -12.40 -45.42 -14.39
C ARG A 164 -13.85 -45.63 -14.81
N ASN A 165 -14.24 -46.89 -15.00
CA ASN A 165 -15.58 -47.23 -15.48
C ASN A 165 -16.64 -47.16 -14.36
N ASN A 166 -16.24 -47.42 -13.11
CA ASN A 166 -17.15 -47.53 -11.98
C ASN A 166 -17.13 -46.31 -11.04
N ILE A 167 -16.08 -45.49 -11.10
CA ILE A 167 -15.92 -44.24 -10.37
C ILE A 167 -15.86 -43.11 -11.39
N GLU A 168 -16.95 -42.38 -11.50
CA GLU A 168 -17.00 -41.18 -12.31
C GLU A 168 -16.28 -40.06 -11.57
N LEU A 169 -15.11 -39.66 -12.07
CA LEU A 169 -14.32 -38.57 -11.48
C LEU A 169 -13.98 -37.53 -12.56
N THR A 170 -14.37 -36.29 -12.31
CA THR A 170 -14.14 -35.14 -13.18
C THR A 170 -13.30 -34.11 -12.44
N VAL A 171 -12.20 -33.71 -13.06
CA VAL A 171 -11.34 -32.61 -12.59
C VAL A 171 -11.49 -31.46 -13.56
N ALA A 172 -11.83 -30.27 -13.07
CA ALA A 172 -12.00 -29.09 -13.88
C ALA A 172 -11.59 -27.82 -13.10
N PRO A 173 -11.15 -26.75 -13.79
CA PRO A 173 -11.06 -25.44 -13.16
C PRO A 173 -12.47 -24.96 -12.78
N LEU A 174 -12.63 -24.51 -11.54
CA LEU A 174 -13.84 -23.81 -11.09
C LEU A 174 -13.73 -22.32 -11.41
N ASP A 175 -12.54 -21.75 -11.18
CA ASP A 175 -12.12 -20.42 -11.57
C ASP A 175 -10.59 -20.38 -11.74
N ALA A 176 -10.00 -19.18 -11.83
CA ALA A 176 -8.57 -18.99 -12.03
C ALA A 176 -7.68 -19.61 -10.93
N PHE A 177 -8.20 -19.80 -9.71
CA PHE A 177 -7.41 -20.21 -8.54
C PHE A 177 -7.95 -21.43 -7.82
N ARG A 178 -9.07 -22.00 -8.26
CA ARG A 178 -9.71 -23.16 -7.63
C ARG A 178 -9.99 -24.24 -8.65
N ILE A 179 -9.62 -25.47 -8.30
CA ILE A 179 -9.90 -26.68 -9.05
C ILE A 179 -11.02 -27.44 -8.33
N VAL A 180 -12.03 -27.86 -9.07
CA VAL A 180 -13.10 -28.73 -8.56
C VAL A 180 -12.84 -30.17 -8.99
N ILE A 181 -12.93 -31.07 -8.01
CA ILE A 181 -12.96 -32.51 -8.21
C ILE A 181 -14.38 -32.98 -7.87
N ARG A 182 -15.10 -33.44 -8.88
CA ARG A 182 -16.44 -34.03 -8.77
C ARG A 182 -16.33 -35.54 -8.87
N ALA A 183 -16.87 -36.29 -7.91
CA ALA A 183 -16.83 -37.75 -7.97
C ALA A 183 -18.14 -38.46 -7.57
N LYS A 184 -18.37 -39.63 -8.15
CA LYS A 184 -19.48 -40.56 -7.84
C LYS A 184 -19.09 -42.00 -8.15
N ILE A 185 -19.31 -42.90 -7.20
CA ILE A 185 -19.20 -44.35 -7.39
C ILE A 185 -20.60 -44.86 -7.76
N ARG A 186 -20.76 -45.54 -8.91
CA ARG A 186 -22.10 -45.79 -9.50
C ARG A 186 -22.84 -46.96 -8.85
N ASP A 187 -22.16 -48.09 -8.64
CA ASP A 187 -22.78 -49.34 -8.24
C ASP A 187 -22.14 -49.89 -6.96
N VAL A 188 -22.52 -49.35 -5.81
CA VAL A 188 -22.04 -49.80 -4.51
C VAL A 188 -23.08 -50.68 -3.83
N THR A 189 -22.65 -51.86 -3.39
CA THR A 189 -23.44 -52.75 -2.53
C THR A 189 -22.73 -52.94 -1.21
N ILE A 190 -23.43 -52.70 -0.10
CA ILE A 190 -22.97 -53.04 1.25
C ILE A 190 -23.86 -54.16 1.76
N SER A 191 -23.28 -55.29 2.12
CA SER A 191 -23.99 -56.43 2.72
C SER A 191 -23.45 -56.72 4.12
N ASP A 192 -24.27 -57.31 4.98
CA ASP A 192 -23.79 -57.84 6.27
C ASP A 192 -23.14 -59.22 6.11
N VAL A 193 -22.56 -59.75 7.20
CA VAL A 193 -21.96 -61.11 7.25
C VAL A 193 -22.92 -62.25 6.89
N SER A 194 -24.24 -62.02 6.93
CA SER A 194 -25.24 -63.02 6.53
C SER A 194 -25.61 -62.96 5.04
N GLY A 195 -25.01 -62.02 4.30
CA GLY A 195 -25.30 -61.78 2.89
C GLY A 195 -26.55 -60.92 2.66
N LYS A 196 -27.17 -60.39 3.73
CA LYS A 196 -28.31 -59.47 3.59
C LYS A 196 -27.78 -58.14 3.07
N VAL A 197 -28.38 -57.64 1.99
CA VAL A 197 -28.04 -56.32 1.43
C VAL A 197 -28.55 -55.23 2.36
N VAL A 198 -27.61 -54.42 2.85
CA VAL A 198 -27.83 -53.30 3.77
C VAL A 198 -28.01 -52.00 2.97
N TYR A 199 -27.26 -51.85 1.89
CA TYR A 199 -27.34 -50.72 0.97
C TYR A 199 -27.04 -51.17 -0.46
N THR A 200 -27.75 -50.63 -1.43
CA THR A 200 -27.44 -50.77 -2.86
C THR A 200 -27.72 -49.44 -3.56
N GLY A 201 -26.76 -48.94 -4.32
CA GLY A 201 -26.88 -47.68 -5.04
C GLY A 201 -25.54 -46.94 -5.14
N PRO A 202 -25.55 -45.70 -5.67
CA PRO A 202 -24.33 -44.93 -5.81
C PRO A 202 -23.82 -44.34 -4.49
N ILE A 203 -22.54 -43.98 -4.42
CA ILE A 203 -21.98 -43.15 -3.35
C ILE A 203 -21.39 -41.89 -3.99
N PRO A 204 -21.92 -40.69 -3.70
CA PRO A 204 -23.02 -40.41 -2.76
C PRO A 204 -24.39 -40.88 -3.27
N ARG A 205 -25.35 -41.00 -2.34
CA ARG A 205 -26.76 -41.31 -2.63
C ARG A 205 -27.41 -40.30 -3.57
N GLU A 206 -27.10 -39.02 -3.40
CA GLU A 206 -27.63 -37.92 -4.20
C GLU A 206 -26.52 -37.16 -4.90
N ASN A 207 -26.75 -36.80 -6.18
CA ASN A 207 -25.83 -36.02 -7.00
C ASN A 207 -24.39 -36.55 -7.01
N TYR A 208 -23.42 -35.68 -6.71
CA TYR A 208 -21.98 -35.94 -6.69
C TYR A 208 -21.39 -35.35 -5.41
N ILE A 209 -20.25 -35.91 -4.99
CA ILE A 209 -19.42 -35.28 -3.99
C ILE A 209 -18.46 -34.32 -4.69
N TYR A 210 -18.30 -33.14 -4.10
CA TYR A 210 -17.41 -32.10 -4.59
C TYR A 210 -16.29 -31.84 -3.59
N SER A 211 -15.08 -31.72 -4.12
CA SER A 211 -13.93 -31.18 -3.41
C SER A 211 -13.40 -29.98 -4.19
N ILE A 212 -13.34 -28.82 -3.54
CA ILE A 212 -12.80 -27.60 -4.13
C ILE A 212 -11.42 -27.37 -3.51
N ILE A 213 -10.41 -27.27 -4.35
CA ILE A 213 -9.02 -27.16 -3.93
C ILE A 213 -8.48 -25.84 -4.48
N SER A 214 -8.03 -24.96 -3.59
CA SER A 214 -7.33 -23.74 -3.97
C SER A 214 -5.89 -24.08 -4.37
N ILE A 215 -5.42 -23.45 -5.45
CA ILE A 215 -4.02 -23.46 -5.87
C ILE A 215 -3.28 -22.19 -5.42
N GLU A 216 -3.93 -21.30 -4.67
CA GLU A 216 -3.29 -20.12 -4.09
C GLU A 216 -2.19 -20.55 -3.12
N ASN A 217 -1.10 -19.78 -3.13
CA ASN A 217 0.13 -20.03 -2.38
C ASN A 217 0.86 -21.34 -2.76
N LEU A 218 0.42 -22.08 -3.78
CA LEU A 218 1.24 -23.13 -4.38
C LEU A 218 2.33 -22.51 -5.25
N GLU A 219 3.42 -23.25 -5.44
CA GLU A 219 4.48 -22.84 -6.36
C GLU A 219 3.96 -22.79 -7.79
N ASP A 220 4.27 -21.71 -8.51
CA ASP A 220 4.02 -21.60 -9.95
C ASP A 220 5.06 -22.48 -10.69
N PRO A 221 4.63 -23.60 -11.29
CA PRO A 221 5.56 -24.53 -11.93
C PRO A 221 6.26 -23.93 -13.16
N ILE A 222 5.72 -22.87 -13.77
CA ILE A 222 6.29 -22.26 -14.97
C ILE A 222 7.61 -21.57 -14.63
N PHE A 223 7.64 -20.73 -13.60
CA PHE A 223 8.84 -19.97 -13.22
C PHE A 223 9.97 -20.89 -12.75
N SER A 224 9.66 -21.86 -11.91
CA SER A 224 10.66 -22.81 -11.42
C SER A 224 11.23 -23.66 -12.55
N ALA A 225 10.39 -24.10 -13.49
CA ALA A 225 10.86 -24.85 -14.64
C ALA A 225 11.75 -23.99 -15.58
N LEU A 226 11.35 -22.76 -15.89
CA LEU A 226 12.08 -21.87 -16.81
C LEU A 226 13.39 -21.35 -16.22
N THR A 227 13.47 -21.19 -14.89
CA THR A 227 14.65 -20.64 -14.22
C THR A 227 15.60 -21.70 -13.66
N TYR A 228 15.40 -22.98 -14.01
CA TYR A 228 16.22 -24.10 -13.50
C TYR A 228 16.18 -24.21 -11.96
N GLY A 229 15.01 -23.97 -11.36
CA GLY A 229 14.80 -23.99 -9.91
C GLY A 229 15.52 -22.86 -9.16
N ARG A 230 16.01 -21.83 -9.86
CA ARG A 230 16.67 -20.67 -9.23
C ARG A 230 15.69 -19.65 -8.68
N TYR A 231 14.49 -19.62 -9.23
CA TYR A 231 13.44 -18.71 -8.82
C TYR A 231 12.14 -19.49 -8.65
N TYR A 232 11.53 -19.38 -7.48
CA TYR A 232 10.21 -19.90 -7.20
C TYR A 232 9.29 -18.71 -6.88
N ARG A 233 8.02 -18.84 -7.23
CA ARG A 233 6.98 -17.84 -6.95
C ARG A 233 5.72 -18.56 -6.47
N SER A 234 5.03 -17.98 -5.50
CA SER A 234 3.68 -18.40 -5.11
C SER A 234 2.64 -17.91 -6.12
N ILE A 235 1.69 -18.77 -6.46
CA ILE A 235 0.47 -18.41 -7.20
C ILE A 235 -0.38 -17.56 -6.25
N GLU A 236 -0.58 -16.30 -6.59
CA GLU A 236 -1.39 -15.38 -5.81
C GLU A 236 -2.37 -14.65 -6.73
N PRO A 237 -3.59 -14.34 -6.24
CA PRO A 237 -4.51 -13.46 -6.94
C PRO A 237 -3.84 -12.12 -7.23
N CYS A 238 -3.81 -11.73 -8.50
CA CYS A 238 -3.32 -10.41 -8.85
C CYS A 238 -4.38 -9.37 -8.47
N GLU A 239 -3.98 -8.34 -7.72
CA GLU A 239 -4.84 -7.15 -7.50
C GLU A 239 -5.08 -6.39 -8.81
N TYR A 240 -4.30 -6.68 -9.86
CA TYR A 240 -4.38 -6.08 -11.18
C TYR A 240 -5.00 -7.08 -12.18
N THR A 241 -5.94 -6.61 -13.01
CA THR A 241 -6.65 -7.45 -13.99
C THR A 241 -5.73 -8.02 -15.08
N PHE A 242 -4.50 -7.52 -15.19
CA PHE A 242 -3.54 -7.87 -16.25
C PHE A 242 -2.14 -8.17 -15.68
N PRO A 243 -1.90 -9.34 -15.05
CA PRO A 243 -0.57 -9.70 -14.56
C PRO A 243 0.41 -9.99 -15.71
N GLU A 244 1.52 -9.26 -15.75
CA GLU A 244 2.60 -9.42 -16.72
C GLU A 244 3.46 -10.64 -16.36
N ILE A 245 3.34 -11.72 -17.14
CA ILE A 245 4.12 -12.95 -16.97
C ILE A 245 4.98 -13.12 -18.24
N ILE A 246 6.19 -12.56 -18.21
CA ILE A 246 7.31 -12.85 -19.13
C ILE A 246 7.15 -12.22 -20.54
N GLU A 247 8.16 -11.44 -20.96
CA GLU A 247 8.35 -10.75 -22.25
C GLU A 247 7.11 -10.48 -23.13
N ARG A 248 6.69 -9.21 -23.19
CA ARG A 248 5.53 -8.65 -23.92
C ARG A 248 5.18 -9.40 -25.24
N PRO A 249 4.10 -10.20 -25.29
CA PRO A 249 3.34 -10.42 -26.53
C PRO A 249 2.44 -9.22 -26.87
N ILE A 250 2.55 -8.13 -26.10
CA ILE A 250 1.78 -6.91 -26.26
C ILE A 250 2.56 -5.97 -27.17
N LYS A 251 2.03 -5.76 -28.38
CA LYS A 251 2.44 -4.66 -29.24
C LYS A 251 1.66 -3.42 -28.80
N THR A 252 2.37 -2.35 -28.46
CA THR A 252 1.76 -1.10 -28.02
C THR A 252 2.00 -0.01 -29.05
N LEU A 253 0.93 0.67 -29.46
CA LEU A 253 0.99 1.89 -30.23
C LEU A 253 0.40 3.04 -29.41
N TYR A 254 1.03 4.21 -29.50
CA TYR A 254 0.57 5.42 -28.83
C TYR A 254 0.04 6.40 -29.87
N GLY A 255 -1.03 7.11 -29.55
CA GLY A 255 -1.57 8.16 -30.41
C GLY A 255 -2.48 9.10 -29.63
N ASN A 256 -3.07 10.05 -30.34
CA ASN A 256 -4.07 10.96 -29.78
C ASN A 256 -5.43 10.31 -29.91
N GLY A 257 -6.21 10.22 -28.83
CA GLY A 257 -7.51 9.57 -28.91
C GLY A 257 -8.60 10.20 -28.07
N THR A 258 -9.83 9.84 -28.39
CA THR A 258 -11.06 10.23 -27.67
C THR A 258 -11.95 9.00 -27.52
N SER A 259 -12.61 8.89 -26.37
CA SER A 259 -13.56 7.84 -26.02
C SER A 259 -14.45 8.36 -24.89
N GLU A 260 -15.61 7.73 -24.67
CA GLU A 260 -16.40 7.89 -23.43
C GLU A 260 -16.13 6.76 -22.42
N ASP A 261 -15.56 5.65 -22.88
CA ASP A 261 -15.12 4.51 -22.09
C ASP A 261 -13.59 4.50 -21.89
N ASP A 262 -13.13 4.16 -20.68
CA ASP A 262 -11.71 4.10 -20.30
C ASP A 262 -10.94 3.01 -21.02
N HIS A 263 -11.64 1.95 -21.37
CA HIS A 263 -11.11 0.87 -22.18
C HIS A 263 -12.16 0.39 -23.19
N VAL A 264 -11.71 0.11 -24.40
CA VAL A 264 -12.54 -0.49 -25.46
C VAL A 264 -11.86 -1.78 -25.90
N LEU A 265 -12.61 -2.88 -25.82
CA LEU A 265 -12.14 -4.22 -26.13
C LEU A 265 -12.73 -4.67 -27.46
N GLY A 266 -11.92 -5.33 -28.30
CA GLY A 266 -12.42 -5.89 -29.55
C GLY A 266 -11.34 -6.69 -30.27
N LYS A 267 -11.72 -7.32 -31.39
CA LYS A 267 -10.74 -7.95 -32.29
C LYS A 267 -10.26 -6.94 -33.32
N TYR A 268 -8.95 -6.87 -33.55
CA TYR A 268 -8.40 -6.05 -34.60
C TYR A 268 -8.77 -6.60 -35.98
N SER A 269 -9.18 -5.71 -36.88
CA SER A 269 -9.31 -6.01 -38.30
C SER A 269 -8.93 -4.81 -39.17
N SER A 270 -8.19 -5.06 -40.23
CA SER A 270 -7.82 -4.08 -41.26
C SER A 270 -8.82 -4.05 -42.42
N THR A 271 -9.80 -4.98 -42.43
CA THR A 271 -10.75 -5.17 -43.52
C THR A 271 -12.21 -5.17 -43.08
N ALA A 272 -12.51 -5.63 -41.86
CA ALA A 272 -13.82 -5.57 -41.25
C ALA A 272 -13.96 -4.30 -40.41
N TRP A 273 -15.02 -3.53 -40.66
CA TRP A 273 -15.38 -2.31 -39.92
C TRP A 273 -16.81 -2.38 -39.36
N ASP A 274 -17.26 -3.59 -39.01
CA ASP A 274 -18.54 -3.86 -38.38
C ASP A 274 -18.42 -4.00 -36.84
N SER A 275 -19.56 -3.98 -36.15
CA SER A 275 -19.60 -4.10 -34.69
C SER A 275 -19.03 -5.43 -34.22
N GLY A 276 -18.24 -5.40 -33.14
CA GLY A 276 -17.41 -6.51 -32.64
C GLY A 276 -15.93 -6.40 -33.02
N HIS A 277 -15.56 -5.45 -33.89
CA HIS A 277 -14.18 -5.26 -34.35
C HIS A 277 -13.65 -3.84 -34.04
N ILE A 278 -12.35 -3.76 -33.79
CA ILE A 278 -11.58 -2.52 -33.78
C ILE A 278 -10.87 -2.41 -35.12
N PHE A 279 -11.20 -1.39 -35.90
CA PHE A 279 -10.53 -1.17 -37.18
C PHE A 279 -9.12 -0.61 -36.98
N TYR A 280 -8.13 -1.12 -37.71
CA TYR A 280 -6.80 -0.52 -37.75
C TYR A 280 -6.29 -0.28 -39.17
N GLY A 281 -5.70 0.89 -39.44
CA GLY A 281 -5.26 1.24 -40.79
C GLY A 281 -4.56 2.60 -40.88
N ASP A 282 -4.29 3.07 -42.09
CA ASP A 282 -3.65 4.38 -42.27
C ASP A 282 -4.65 5.56 -42.27
N THR A 283 -5.89 5.30 -42.69
CA THR A 283 -6.93 6.31 -42.90
C THR A 283 -8.29 5.80 -42.44
N TYR A 284 -9.20 6.73 -42.14
CA TYR A 284 -10.54 6.41 -41.65
C TYR A 284 -11.39 5.73 -42.74
N PRO A 285 -11.92 4.50 -42.53
CA PRO A 285 -12.68 3.77 -43.55
C PRO A 285 -14.18 4.16 -43.59
N GLY A 286 -14.68 4.85 -42.56
CA GLY A 286 -16.10 5.14 -42.35
C GLY A 286 -16.62 4.58 -41.02
N ASP A 287 -17.85 4.96 -40.66
CA ASP A 287 -18.51 4.57 -39.41
C ASP A 287 -18.94 3.08 -39.45
N GLY A 288 -18.85 2.38 -38.31
CA GLY A 288 -19.36 1.02 -38.14
C GLY A 288 -18.61 0.13 -37.15
N ALA A 289 -17.34 0.42 -36.87
CA ALA A 289 -16.51 -0.34 -35.94
C ALA A 289 -16.70 0.15 -34.49
N ASP A 290 -16.40 -0.70 -33.52
CA ASP A 290 -16.47 -0.37 -32.10
C ASP A 290 -15.32 0.56 -31.66
N GLY A 291 -14.23 0.59 -32.43
CA GLY A 291 -13.14 1.55 -32.25
C GLY A 291 -12.19 1.60 -33.44
N TYR A 292 -11.31 2.61 -33.46
CA TYR A 292 -10.42 2.89 -34.59
C TYR A 292 -8.98 3.18 -34.15
N VAL A 293 -7.99 2.61 -34.85
CA VAL A 293 -6.56 2.92 -34.70
C VAL A 293 -5.96 3.33 -36.04
N LEU A 294 -5.60 4.60 -36.18
CA LEU A 294 -5.26 5.20 -37.46
C LEU A 294 -3.87 5.84 -37.46
N ARG A 295 -3.09 5.62 -38.52
CA ARG A 295 -1.81 6.34 -38.72
C ARG A 295 -2.01 7.84 -38.74
N THR A 296 -3.05 8.32 -39.42
CA THR A 296 -3.40 9.74 -39.52
C THR A 296 -4.91 9.92 -39.50
N GLY A 297 -5.39 10.95 -38.82
CA GLY A 297 -6.82 11.25 -38.76
C GLY A 297 -7.14 12.43 -37.84
N ASN A 298 -8.41 12.83 -37.83
CA ASN A 298 -8.93 13.85 -36.93
C ASN A 298 -9.92 13.22 -35.95
N ILE A 299 -9.64 13.35 -34.65
CA ILE A 299 -10.50 12.82 -33.57
C ILE A 299 -11.88 13.49 -33.54
N THR A 300 -12.02 14.72 -34.04
CA THR A 300 -13.31 15.43 -34.01
C THR A 300 -14.29 14.98 -35.08
N SER A 301 -13.85 14.18 -36.06
CA SER A 301 -14.68 13.70 -37.17
C SER A 301 -15.19 12.28 -36.99
N ILE A 302 -14.84 11.62 -35.88
CA ILE A 302 -15.14 10.21 -35.62
C ILE A 302 -15.85 10.15 -34.27
N SER A 303 -17.05 9.57 -34.24
CA SER A 303 -17.90 9.53 -33.04
C SER A 303 -17.62 8.32 -32.15
N SER A 304 -17.13 7.21 -32.72
CA SER A 304 -16.67 6.05 -31.96
C SER A 304 -15.30 6.31 -31.30
N PRO A 305 -14.94 5.51 -30.29
CA PRO A 305 -13.60 5.51 -29.72
C PRO A 305 -12.49 5.42 -30.78
N VAL A 306 -11.55 6.37 -30.78
CA VAL A 306 -10.53 6.45 -31.83
C VAL A 306 -9.18 6.89 -31.31
N ILE A 307 -8.11 6.29 -31.83
CA ILE A 307 -6.73 6.72 -31.68
C ILE A 307 -6.17 7.06 -33.08
N VAL A 308 -5.69 8.29 -33.27
CA VAL A 308 -5.06 8.79 -34.50
C VAL A 308 -3.62 9.22 -34.26
N ASN A 309 -2.85 9.44 -35.33
CA ASN A 309 -1.45 9.89 -35.25
C ASN A 309 -0.57 8.90 -34.49
N THR A 310 -0.65 7.61 -34.86
CA THR A 310 0.02 6.54 -34.14
C THR A 310 1.54 6.61 -34.24
N THR A 311 2.19 6.32 -33.12
CA THR A 311 3.64 6.30 -32.95
C THR A 311 4.07 5.06 -32.17
N LEU A 312 5.27 4.57 -32.47
CA LEU A 312 5.98 3.56 -31.69
C LEU A 312 7.28 4.19 -31.21
N ASN A 313 7.46 4.33 -29.89
CA ASN A 313 8.60 5.00 -29.28
C ASN A 313 8.83 6.43 -29.82
N GLY A 314 7.74 7.17 -30.06
CA GLY A 314 7.78 8.55 -30.59
C GLY A 314 8.01 8.67 -32.10
N VAL A 315 8.18 7.55 -32.82
CA VAL A 315 8.31 7.54 -34.28
C VAL A 315 6.94 7.25 -34.92
N PRO A 316 6.44 8.10 -35.83
CA PRO A 316 5.20 7.83 -36.55
C PRO A 316 5.26 6.51 -37.34
N ILE A 317 4.27 5.65 -37.16
CA ILE A 317 4.23 4.30 -37.76
C ILE A 317 2.80 3.93 -38.17
N SER A 318 2.67 3.13 -39.23
CA SER A 318 1.38 2.58 -39.63
C SER A 318 0.94 1.47 -38.66
N PRO A 319 -0.32 1.47 -38.20
CA PRO A 319 -0.88 0.33 -37.47
C PRO A 319 -0.81 -0.99 -38.25
N LEU A 320 -0.81 -0.94 -39.60
CA LEU A 320 -0.70 -2.09 -40.49
C LEU A 320 0.64 -2.83 -40.37
N GLU A 321 1.68 -2.13 -39.91
CA GLU A 321 3.01 -2.72 -39.69
C GLU A 321 3.15 -3.36 -38.31
N VAL A 322 2.16 -3.17 -37.44
CA VAL A 322 2.20 -3.58 -36.04
C VAL A 322 1.18 -4.65 -35.74
N PHE A 323 -0.10 -4.45 -36.07
CA PHE A 323 -1.17 -5.39 -35.74
C PHE A 323 -1.50 -6.34 -36.89
N ASN A 324 -2.03 -7.52 -36.56
CA ASN A 324 -2.60 -8.46 -37.51
C ASN A 324 -4.11 -8.58 -37.30
N ASP A 325 -4.83 -9.01 -38.34
CA ASP A 325 -6.24 -9.37 -38.23
C ASP A 325 -6.42 -10.50 -37.19
N ASP A 326 -7.54 -10.47 -36.47
CA ASP A 326 -7.89 -11.37 -35.36
C ASP A 326 -7.04 -11.22 -34.07
N ASP A 327 -6.07 -10.30 -34.03
CA ASP A 327 -5.39 -9.95 -32.77
C ASP A 327 -6.42 -9.39 -31.76
N VAL A 328 -6.33 -9.79 -30.49
CA VAL A 328 -7.17 -9.20 -29.44
C VAL A 328 -6.62 -7.82 -29.10
N GLY A 329 -7.42 -6.79 -29.38
CA GLY A 329 -7.09 -5.39 -29.18
C GLY A 329 -7.75 -4.79 -27.95
N VAL A 330 -6.99 -3.94 -27.26
CA VAL A 330 -7.51 -3.06 -26.22
C VAL A 330 -7.08 -1.64 -26.56
N LEU A 331 -8.06 -0.75 -26.74
CA LEU A 331 -7.83 0.68 -26.75
C LEU A 331 -7.91 1.15 -25.31
N VAL A 332 -6.83 1.74 -24.82
CA VAL A 332 -6.79 2.34 -23.49
C VAL A 332 -6.77 3.84 -23.67
N PHE A 333 -7.74 4.50 -23.07
CA PHE A 333 -7.89 5.93 -23.11
C PHE A 333 -7.61 6.46 -21.70
N GLY A 334 -6.72 7.44 -21.60
CA GLY A 334 -6.58 8.21 -20.37
C GLY A 334 -7.72 9.22 -20.27
N ASN A 335 -8.20 9.48 -19.05
CA ASN A 335 -9.17 10.54 -18.72
C ASN A 335 -10.61 10.30 -19.20
N VAL A 336 -11.16 9.10 -18.99
CA VAL A 336 -12.49 8.75 -19.49
C VAL A 336 -13.49 8.54 -18.36
N SER A 337 -14.45 9.45 -18.32
CA SER A 337 -15.56 9.62 -17.38
C SER A 337 -15.23 10.16 -15.96
N ALA A 338 -16.12 11.06 -15.53
CA ALA A 338 -16.15 11.89 -14.31
C ALA A 338 -14.99 12.88 -14.13
N THR A 339 -15.11 14.02 -14.82
CA THR A 339 -14.36 15.27 -14.55
C THR A 339 -12.86 15.05 -14.41
N THR A 340 -12.13 15.15 -15.52
CA THR A 340 -10.80 15.75 -15.43
C THR A 340 -10.98 17.09 -14.73
N HIS A 341 -10.68 17.10 -13.42
CA HIS A 341 -10.60 18.31 -12.63
C HIS A 341 -9.39 19.07 -13.16
N TRP A 342 -9.64 19.83 -14.22
CA TRP A 342 -8.65 20.57 -14.96
C TRP A 342 -8.73 22.00 -14.47
N CYS A 343 -7.83 22.34 -13.56
CA CYS A 343 -7.91 23.61 -12.85
C CYS A 343 -7.83 24.84 -13.73
N ASN A 344 -7.24 24.71 -14.93
CA ASN A 344 -7.19 25.82 -15.87
C ASN A 344 -7.13 25.32 -17.32
N TYR A 345 -8.28 25.38 -18.01
CA TYR A 345 -8.45 24.89 -19.40
C TYR A 345 -7.62 25.65 -20.44
N ASN A 346 -7.03 26.79 -20.08
CA ASN A 346 -6.13 27.54 -20.97
C ASN A 346 -4.76 26.87 -21.11
N TYR A 347 -4.41 25.97 -20.18
CA TYR A 347 -3.15 25.22 -20.23
C TYR A 347 -3.39 23.83 -20.80
N LYS A 348 -2.65 23.47 -21.86
CA LYS A 348 -2.87 22.26 -22.67
C LYS A 348 -2.34 20.99 -22.03
N TRP A 349 -1.30 21.11 -21.22
CA TRP A 349 -0.59 19.97 -20.63
C TRP A 349 -0.44 20.14 -19.12
N ARG A 350 -0.22 19.02 -18.42
CA ARG A 350 0.10 19.01 -17.00
C ARG A 350 1.12 17.93 -16.66
N VAL A 351 1.90 18.16 -15.62
CA VAL A 351 2.82 17.19 -15.04
C VAL A 351 2.72 17.21 -13.52
N ASN A 352 2.75 16.03 -12.90
CA ASN A 352 2.77 15.92 -11.45
C ASN A 352 4.22 15.90 -10.96
N ILE A 353 4.50 16.65 -9.91
CA ILE A 353 5.79 16.68 -9.23
C ILE A 353 5.58 16.35 -7.76
N THR A 354 6.49 15.54 -7.21
CA THR A 354 6.52 15.21 -5.79
C THR A 354 7.83 15.71 -5.20
N ILE A 355 7.76 16.38 -4.06
CA ILE A 355 8.91 16.91 -3.33
C ILE A 355 9.05 16.21 -1.97
N PRO A 356 10.24 16.20 -1.36
CA PRO A 356 10.41 15.74 0.01
C PRO A 356 9.50 16.49 0.99
N SER A 357 9.16 15.86 2.11
CA SER A 357 8.38 16.53 3.15
C SER A 357 9.20 17.62 3.82
N TYR A 358 8.66 18.84 3.80
CA TYR A 358 9.16 20.01 4.52
C TYR A 358 8.07 20.52 5.46
N ALA A 359 8.44 21.37 6.43
CA ALA A 359 7.45 22.02 7.26
C ALA A 359 6.55 22.93 6.41
N ASP A 360 5.25 22.97 6.71
CA ASP A 360 4.31 23.82 5.99
C ASP A 360 4.78 25.30 5.95
N GLY A 361 4.66 25.91 4.77
CA GLY A 361 5.16 27.26 4.48
C GLY A 361 6.67 27.37 4.20
N SER A 362 7.43 26.27 4.19
CA SER A 362 8.87 26.30 3.85
C SER A 362 9.07 26.79 2.41
N LEU A 363 10.08 27.63 2.20
CA LEU A 363 10.48 28.09 0.87
C LEU A 363 11.47 27.08 0.26
N VAL A 364 11.12 26.52 -0.90
CA VAL A 364 11.89 25.45 -1.55
C VAL A 364 12.22 25.84 -2.99
N LEU A 365 13.47 25.57 -3.39
CA LEU A 365 13.96 25.74 -4.74
C LEU A 365 13.97 24.39 -5.47
N LEU A 366 13.12 24.27 -6.49
CA LEU A 366 13.01 23.10 -7.34
C LEU A 366 13.97 23.22 -8.52
N LYS A 367 14.75 22.16 -8.78
CA LYS A 367 15.55 22.02 -9.99
C LYS A 367 14.96 20.90 -10.85
N ILE A 368 14.27 21.27 -11.92
CA ILE A 368 13.49 20.33 -12.75
C ILE A 368 14.13 20.25 -14.15
N PRO A 369 14.31 19.06 -14.75
CA PRO A 369 14.75 18.95 -16.14
C PRO A 369 13.78 19.65 -17.09
N THR A 370 14.29 20.39 -18.08
CA THR A 370 13.43 21.04 -19.09
C THR A 370 12.64 20.05 -19.94
N SER A 371 13.15 18.82 -20.10
CA SER A 371 12.44 17.72 -20.77
C SER A 371 11.12 17.33 -20.09
N THR A 372 10.91 17.72 -18.83
CA THR A 372 9.64 17.55 -18.11
C THR A 372 8.51 18.39 -18.70
N PHE A 373 8.82 19.48 -19.43
CA PHE A 373 7.86 20.42 -20.00
C PHE A 373 7.99 20.47 -21.53
N PRO A 374 7.59 19.40 -22.26
CA PRO A 374 7.70 19.39 -23.72
C PRO A 374 6.85 20.49 -24.34
N ASN A 375 7.43 21.27 -25.26
CA ASN A 375 6.76 22.32 -26.03
C ASN A 375 6.19 23.50 -25.22
N ILE A 376 6.56 23.66 -23.95
CA ILE A 376 6.19 24.86 -23.20
C ILE A 376 6.78 26.10 -23.85
N TYR A 377 6.02 27.19 -23.91
CA TYR A 377 6.58 28.50 -24.24
C TYR A 377 7.37 29.02 -23.05
N HIS A 378 8.64 29.40 -23.28
CA HIS A 378 9.47 29.98 -22.25
C HIS A 378 10.51 30.96 -22.84
N THR A 379 11.02 31.84 -21.99
CA THR A 379 12.24 32.64 -22.20
C THR A 379 13.24 32.27 -21.10
N ASP A 380 14.16 33.16 -20.72
CA ASP A 380 15.16 32.89 -19.67
C ASP A 380 14.56 33.00 -18.25
N ASP A 381 13.51 33.80 -18.06
CA ASP A 381 12.91 34.14 -16.76
C ASP A 381 11.37 34.02 -16.72
N THR A 382 10.73 33.72 -17.86
CA THR A 382 9.28 33.52 -17.94
C THR A 382 8.93 32.21 -18.62
N ALA A 383 7.78 31.64 -18.25
CA ALA A 383 7.19 30.51 -18.95
C ALA A 383 5.66 30.51 -18.84
N SER A 384 5.00 29.88 -19.81
CA SER A 384 3.55 29.72 -19.83
C SER A 384 3.14 28.55 -18.94
N MET A 385 3.15 28.78 -17.62
CA MET A 385 2.83 27.77 -16.61
C MET A 385 2.04 28.30 -15.40
N VAL A 386 1.42 27.38 -14.66
CA VAL A 386 0.83 27.61 -13.33
C VAL A 386 0.98 26.34 -12.48
N ILE A 387 1.06 26.49 -11.16
CA ILE A 387 1.24 25.38 -10.21
C ILE A 387 0.03 25.31 -9.27
N TYR A 388 -0.49 24.11 -9.07
CA TYR A 388 -1.53 23.81 -8.09
C TYR A 388 -1.08 22.72 -7.13
N GLU A 389 -1.68 22.68 -5.94
CA GLU A 389 -1.63 21.48 -5.11
C GLU A 389 -2.28 20.31 -5.84
N LYS A 390 -1.72 19.10 -5.68
CA LYS A 390 -2.32 17.92 -6.29
C LYS A 390 -3.63 17.58 -5.57
N SER A 391 -4.75 17.80 -6.25
CA SER A 391 -6.08 17.45 -5.75
C SER A 391 -6.99 17.01 -6.90
N ASP A 392 -7.81 16.00 -6.63
CA ASP A 392 -8.81 15.51 -7.58
C ASP A 392 -10.11 16.36 -7.54
N THR A 393 -10.18 17.37 -6.67
CA THR A 393 -11.41 18.18 -6.45
C THR A 393 -11.17 19.68 -6.22
N ALA A 394 -9.98 20.10 -5.81
CA ALA A 394 -9.68 21.49 -5.47
C ALA A 394 -8.62 22.11 -6.40
N CYS A 395 -8.74 23.40 -6.70
CA CYS A 395 -7.77 24.15 -7.52
C CYS A 395 -7.06 25.21 -6.69
N VAL A 396 -6.27 24.75 -5.73
CA VAL A 396 -5.51 25.64 -4.85
C VAL A 396 -4.22 26.03 -5.56
N SER A 397 -4.15 27.27 -6.05
CA SER A 397 -2.95 27.80 -6.71
C SER A 397 -1.81 27.94 -5.70
N VAL A 398 -0.63 27.51 -6.11
CA VAL A 398 0.58 27.59 -5.30
C VAL A 398 1.40 28.78 -5.77
N PRO A 399 1.76 29.72 -4.87
CA PRO A 399 2.68 30.79 -5.20
C PRO A 399 4.00 30.22 -5.71
N PHE A 400 4.51 30.76 -6.81
CA PHE A 400 5.77 30.34 -7.40
C PHE A 400 6.52 31.49 -8.09
N TRP A 401 7.82 31.35 -8.22
CA TRP A 401 8.67 32.27 -8.99
C TRP A 401 9.69 31.48 -9.81
N ILE A 402 9.78 31.79 -11.10
CA ILE A 402 10.75 31.23 -12.02
C ILE A 402 12.06 31.99 -11.85
N GLU A 403 13.02 31.33 -11.23
CA GLU A 403 14.35 31.91 -11.01
C GLU A 403 15.18 31.91 -12.29
N TYR A 404 15.10 30.82 -13.05
CA TYR A 404 15.88 30.61 -14.25
C TYR A 404 15.31 29.47 -15.07
N TRP A 405 15.19 29.69 -16.38
CA TRP A 405 14.80 28.67 -17.34
C TRP A 405 15.91 28.48 -18.38
N GLY A 406 16.72 27.44 -18.19
CA GLY A 406 17.82 27.10 -19.09
C GLY A 406 17.46 26.05 -20.13
N THR A 407 18.45 25.60 -20.89
CA THR A 407 18.28 24.53 -21.90
C THR A 407 18.11 23.14 -21.28
N SER A 408 18.69 22.89 -20.10
CA SER A 408 18.70 21.55 -19.46
C SER A 408 17.86 21.49 -18.19
N TYR A 409 17.74 22.60 -17.46
CA TYR A 409 17.01 22.66 -16.20
C TYR A 409 16.30 23.99 -16.04
N VAL A 410 15.17 23.96 -15.35
CA VAL A 410 14.48 25.11 -14.79
C VAL A 410 14.62 25.11 -13.27
N TRP A 411 14.73 26.30 -12.70
CA TRP A 411 14.77 26.57 -11.27
C TRP A 411 13.52 27.35 -10.87
N ILE A 412 12.71 26.78 -9.97
CA ILE A 412 11.42 27.35 -9.56
C ILE A 412 11.34 27.39 -8.04
N TRP A 413 11.05 28.56 -7.47
CA TRP A 413 10.73 28.70 -6.05
C TRP A 413 9.26 28.43 -5.80
N ILE A 414 8.95 27.67 -4.76
CA ILE A 414 7.59 27.48 -4.25
C ILE A 414 7.56 27.56 -2.72
N LYS A 415 6.41 27.89 -2.15
CA LYS A 415 6.13 27.63 -0.73
C LYS A 415 5.44 26.28 -0.59
N THR A 416 5.96 25.45 0.30
CA THR A 416 5.42 24.11 0.48
C THR A 416 4.12 24.16 1.25
N SER A 417 3.07 23.57 0.70
CA SER A 417 1.79 23.29 1.37
C SER A 417 1.47 21.79 1.45
N GLY A 418 2.38 20.96 0.92
CA GLY A 418 2.30 19.50 0.91
C GLY A 418 3.49 18.88 0.16
N THR A 419 3.35 17.61 -0.22
CA THR A 419 4.37 16.86 -0.96
C THR A 419 4.12 16.80 -2.46
N ASP A 420 2.88 16.98 -2.90
CA ASP A 420 2.47 16.68 -4.27
C ASP A 420 1.83 17.91 -4.94
N TYR A 421 2.31 18.22 -6.14
CA TYR A 421 1.89 19.38 -6.92
C TYR A 421 1.64 18.99 -8.37
N THR A 422 0.77 19.74 -9.03
CA THR A 422 0.50 19.61 -10.46
C THR A 422 0.85 20.91 -11.16
N VAL A 423 1.77 20.83 -12.11
CA VAL A 423 2.20 21.95 -12.93
C VAL A 423 1.47 21.88 -14.26
N TYR A 424 0.68 22.89 -14.57
CA TYR A 424 -0.01 23.05 -15.85
C TYR A 424 0.80 24.00 -16.75
N PHE A 425 0.89 23.69 -18.05
CA PHE A 425 1.70 24.46 -18.99
C PHE A 425 1.15 24.44 -20.43
N THR A 426 1.58 25.40 -21.24
CA THR A 426 1.18 25.56 -22.64
C THR A 426 2.29 26.18 -23.51
N ASP A 427 2.15 26.04 -24.82
CA ASP A 427 2.92 26.66 -25.90
C ASP A 427 2.43 28.08 -26.25
N ASP A 428 1.33 28.56 -25.65
CA ASP A 428 0.78 29.89 -25.93
C ASP A 428 1.54 30.98 -25.13
N PRO A 429 2.23 31.92 -25.81
CA PRO A 429 3.01 32.98 -25.15
C PRO A 429 2.18 34.01 -24.39
N SER A 430 0.87 34.10 -24.61
CA SER A 430 0.00 35.04 -23.89
C SER A 430 -0.12 34.74 -22.39
N TYR A 431 0.24 33.52 -21.98
CA TYR A 431 0.25 33.08 -20.58
C TYR A 431 1.65 33.09 -19.94
N ALA A 432 2.65 33.65 -20.63
CA ALA A 432 4.00 33.72 -20.10
C ALA A 432 4.03 34.58 -18.84
N THR A 433 4.54 34.03 -17.75
CA THR A 433 4.70 34.71 -16.47
C THR A 433 6.06 34.38 -15.87
N ASP A 434 6.59 35.27 -15.03
CA ASP A 434 7.76 34.99 -14.19
C ASP A 434 7.34 34.34 -12.85
N GLY A 435 6.05 34.24 -12.55
CA GLY A 435 5.55 33.61 -11.33
C GLY A 435 4.08 33.92 -11.02
N TYR A 436 3.61 33.41 -9.90
CA TYR A 436 2.29 33.71 -9.33
C TYR A 436 2.45 34.04 -7.85
N ASP A 437 1.83 35.13 -7.39
CA ASP A 437 1.87 35.57 -5.99
C ASP A 437 3.27 35.58 -5.36
N LYS A 438 4.26 36.06 -6.11
CA LYS A 438 5.68 36.10 -5.71
C LYS A 438 5.91 36.86 -4.40
N GLN A 439 5.10 37.88 -4.14
CA GLN A 439 5.10 38.65 -2.90
C GLN A 439 4.77 37.80 -1.66
N ASN A 440 4.08 36.67 -1.84
CA ASN A 440 3.78 35.73 -0.77
C ASN A 440 4.91 34.71 -0.56
N LEU A 441 5.89 34.59 -1.47
CA LEU A 441 7.01 33.66 -1.32
C LEU A 441 8.11 34.22 -0.41
N PHE A 442 8.42 35.50 -0.55
CA PHE A 442 9.55 36.15 0.11
C PHE A 442 9.04 37.22 1.10
N TRP A 443 9.71 37.37 2.25
CA TRP A 443 9.43 38.48 3.16
C TRP A 443 9.72 39.84 2.53
N LEU A 444 10.68 39.87 1.61
CA LEU A 444 11.02 41.03 0.81
C LEU A 444 11.61 40.56 -0.52
N ILE A 445 11.02 41.02 -1.62
CA ILE A 445 11.51 40.82 -2.99
C ILE A 445 11.36 42.14 -3.74
N ASP A 446 12.40 42.50 -4.48
CA ASP A 446 12.38 43.62 -5.42
C ASP A 446 13.22 43.24 -6.64
N THR A 447 12.62 43.28 -7.82
CA THR A 447 13.31 43.02 -9.09
C THR A 447 13.89 44.30 -9.70
N PHE A 448 13.64 45.46 -9.08
CA PHE A 448 14.12 46.77 -9.51
C PHE A 448 13.72 47.16 -10.95
N ASN A 449 12.65 46.55 -11.45
CA ASN A 449 12.09 46.85 -12.78
C ASN A 449 11.16 48.07 -12.78
N ASP A 450 10.80 48.57 -11.59
CA ASP A 450 9.96 49.75 -11.46
C ASP A 450 10.69 51.03 -11.93
N PRO A 451 9.96 52.08 -12.35
CA PRO A 451 10.57 53.36 -12.75
C PRO A 451 11.31 54.07 -11.60
N THR A 452 10.95 53.76 -10.36
CA THR A 452 11.50 54.37 -9.14
C THR A 452 11.58 53.34 -8.03
N LEU A 453 12.51 53.54 -7.09
CA LEU A 453 12.60 52.72 -5.88
C LEU A 453 11.27 52.70 -5.12
N THR A 454 10.81 51.49 -4.79
CA THR A 454 9.52 51.25 -4.15
C THR A 454 9.55 51.70 -2.67
N PRO A 455 8.92 52.84 -2.32
CA PRO A 455 9.11 53.49 -1.01
C PRO A 455 8.43 52.74 0.14
N VAL A 456 7.56 51.77 -0.16
CA VAL A 456 6.96 50.87 0.83
C VAL A 456 7.87 49.71 1.22
N LEU A 457 8.88 49.41 0.39
CA LEU A 457 9.88 48.36 0.66
C LEU A 457 11.18 48.96 1.18
N TRP A 458 11.58 50.12 0.65
CA TRP A 458 12.90 50.70 0.86
C TRP A 458 12.89 52.15 1.30
N ASN A 459 13.69 52.44 2.33
CA ASN A 459 14.14 53.79 2.65
C ASN A 459 15.43 54.07 1.85
N ASN A 460 15.37 55.05 0.94
CA ASN A 460 16.55 55.50 0.19
C ASN A 460 17.35 56.50 1.03
N LEU A 461 18.49 56.07 1.54
CA LEU A 461 19.30 56.81 2.50
C LEU A 461 20.53 57.49 1.87
N SER A 462 20.94 57.07 0.67
CA SER A 462 22.13 57.65 0.02
C SER A 462 22.07 57.75 -1.51
N ASN A 463 21.03 58.39 -2.05
CA ASN A 463 20.87 58.68 -3.48
C ASN A 463 21.01 57.44 -4.39
N ALA A 464 20.57 56.28 -3.93
CA ALA A 464 20.47 55.11 -4.79
C ALA A 464 19.37 55.35 -5.85
N TYR A 465 19.56 54.80 -7.04
CA TYR A 465 18.61 54.97 -8.15
C TYR A 465 18.54 53.71 -9.01
N LEU A 466 17.49 53.62 -9.82
CA LEU A 466 17.30 52.51 -10.76
C LEU A 466 17.83 52.89 -12.14
N ASP A 467 18.57 51.99 -12.78
CA ASP A 467 19.14 52.23 -14.12
C ASP A 467 18.15 52.00 -15.27
N GLY A 468 16.93 51.52 -14.95
CA GLY A 468 15.89 51.18 -15.91
C GLY A 468 16.07 49.80 -16.56
N ASN A 469 17.08 49.02 -16.16
CA ASN A 469 17.36 47.67 -16.67
C ASN A 469 17.29 46.61 -15.56
N GLY A 470 16.46 46.84 -14.53
CA GLY A 470 16.33 45.89 -13.41
C GLY A 470 17.49 45.93 -12.42
N HIS A 471 18.29 47.01 -12.40
CA HIS A 471 19.40 47.13 -11.44
C HIS A 471 19.25 48.34 -10.53
N LEU A 472 19.49 48.07 -9.25
CA LEU A 472 19.76 49.08 -8.24
C LEU A 472 21.21 49.59 -8.37
N VAL A 473 21.38 50.89 -8.59
CA VAL A 473 22.67 51.55 -8.63
C VAL A 473 22.92 52.33 -7.35
N VAL A 474 24.02 51.98 -6.67
CA VAL A 474 24.49 52.65 -5.46
C VAL A 474 25.76 53.45 -5.78
N PRO A 475 25.75 54.78 -5.70
CA PRO A 475 26.94 55.60 -5.94
C PRO A 475 28.04 55.37 -4.90
N ALA A 476 29.30 55.35 -5.33
CA ALA A 476 30.48 55.15 -4.46
C ALA A 476 30.62 56.22 -3.34
N GLY A 477 31.32 55.87 -2.27
CA GLY A 477 31.64 56.75 -1.13
C GLY A 477 32.40 56.03 0.00
N THR A 478 32.89 56.77 0.99
CA THR A 478 33.82 56.29 2.05
C THR A 478 33.20 55.33 3.08
N LYS A 479 31.87 55.26 3.19
CA LYS A 479 31.02 54.22 3.81
C LYS A 479 29.59 54.75 3.74
N LYS A 480 28.70 54.10 3.00
CA LYS A 480 27.33 54.60 2.79
C LYS A 480 26.32 53.48 2.97
N LEU A 481 25.37 53.69 3.87
CA LEU A 481 24.14 52.90 3.91
C LEU A 481 23.20 53.46 2.85
N ALA A 482 23.00 52.70 1.77
CA ALA A 482 22.29 53.19 0.59
C ALA A 482 20.79 52.95 0.65
N LEU A 483 20.41 51.74 1.05
CA LEU A 483 19.03 51.32 1.22
C LEU A 483 18.87 50.61 2.56
N GLN A 484 17.72 50.83 3.18
CA GLN A 484 17.28 50.09 4.36
C GLN A 484 15.86 49.59 4.12
N THR A 485 15.53 48.39 4.58
CA THR A 485 14.16 47.88 4.51
C THR A 485 13.25 48.74 5.42
N VAL A 486 12.07 49.10 4.93
CA VAL A 486 11.09 49.89 5.71
C VAL A 486 10.60 49.10 6.92
N ASN A 487 10.34 47.80 6.72
CA ASN A 487 9.87 46.90 7.76
C ASN A 487 11.03 46.09 8.36
N THR A 488 10.93 45.83 9.67
CA THR A 488 11.82 44.89 10.37
C THR A 488 11.49 43.46 9.96
N ILE A 489 12.54 42.69 9.66
CA ILE A 489 12.44 41.27 9.34
C ILE A 489 12.77 40.47 10.62
N ASN A 490 11.81 39.69 11.12
CA ASN A 490 11.96 38.87 12.32
C ASN A 490 12.08 37.39 11.96
N GLY A 491 13.12 36.73 12.46
CA GLY A 491 13.32 35.28 12.32
C GLY A 491 14.62 34.91 11.60
N GLN A 492 14.74 33.63 11.22
CA GLN A 492 15.85 33.15 10.40
C GLN A 492 15.54 33.48 8.93
N PHE A 493 16.47 34.16 8.26
CA PHE A 493 16.39 34.46 6.85
C PHE A 493 17.74 34.20 6.17
N PHE A 494 17.69 34.08 4.85
CA PHE A 494 18.86 34.20 4.01
C PHE A 494 18.68 35.43 3.12
N VAL A 495 19.78 36.09 2.79
CA VAL A 495 19.77 37.19 1.81
C VAL A 495 20.49 36.69 0.56
N ARG A 496 19.82 36.79 -0.58
CA ARG A 496 20.43 36.54 -1.88
C ARG A 496 20.47 37.85 -2.66
N PHE A 497 21.67 38.29 -3.01
CA PHE A 497 21.87 39.47 -3.83
C PHE A 497 23.02 39.20 -4.81
N ARG A 498 23.03 39.93 -5.92
CA ARG A 498 24.13 39.97 -6.86
C ARG A 498 24.56 41.41 -7.04
N MET A 499 25.86 41.64 -7.02
CA MET A 499 26.42 42.98 -7.19
C MET A 499 27.59 42.92 -8.16
N LYS A 500 27.80 44.02 -8.88
CA LYS A 500 28.89 44.21 -9.82
C LYS A 500 29.34 45.68 -9.77
N PRO A 501 30.64 45.98 -9.76
CA PRO A 501 31.09 47.36 -9.87
C PRO A 501 30.72 47.95 -11.24
N GLY A 502 30.37 49.24 -11.27
CA GLY A 502 30.15 49.97 -12.53
C GLY A 502 31.41 50.08 -13.38
N ASN A 503 32.60 49.98 -12.78
CA ASN A 503 33.90 49.94 -13.45
C ASN A 503 34.84 48.97 -12.71
N THR A 504 35.50 48.06 -13.45
CA THR A 504 36.43 47.05 -12.91
C THR A 504 37.72 47.62 -12.30
N ALA A 505 37.98 48.92 -12.46
CA ALA A 505 39.18 49.59 -11.96
C ALA A 505 39.02 50.27 -10.58
N GLN A 506 37.88 50.14 -9.92
CA GLN A 506 37.62 50.75 -8.60
C GLN A 506 37.49 49.68 -7.52
N ASP A 507 37.99 50.03 -6.32
CA ASP A 507 37.85 49.22 -5.11
C ASP A 507 36.36 49.00 -4.78
N PHE A 508 36.01 47.79 -4.35
CA PHE A 508 34.63 47.32 -4.26
C PHE A 508 34.35 46.71 -2.89
N ASP A 509 33.96 47.58 -1.94
CA ASP A 509 33.62 47.21 -0.55
C ASP A 509 32.11 47.31 -0.28
N GLY A 510 31.28 46.90 -1.24
CA GLY A 510 29.82 46.86 -1.12
C GLY A 510 29.31 45.55 -0.49
N GLY A 511 28.25 45.61 0.31
CA GLY A 511 27.71 44.44 1.01
C GLY A 511 26.29 44.65 1.53
N VAL A 512 25.70 43.58 2.08
CA VAL A 512 24.49 43.66 2.89
C VAL A 512 24.90 43.67 4.36
N GLU A 513 24.48 44.69 5.09
CA GLU A 513 24.61 44.76 6.54
C GLU A 513 23.30 44.31 7.19
N THR A 514 23.39 43.57 8.30
CA THR A 514 22.24 43.21 9.13
C THR A 514 22.34 43.97 10.45
N GLU A 515 21.37 44.84 10.72
CA GLU A 515 21.30 45.56 11.98
C GLU A 515 20.43 44.75 12.96
N PHE A 516 21.06 44.08 13.91
CA PHE A 516 20.35 43.36 14.96
C PHE A 516 19.93 44.33 16.05
N ASN A 517 18.62 44.56 16.17
CA ASN A 517 18.08 45.33 17.28
C ASN A 517 18.02 44.46 18.55
N TYR A 518 19.19 44.10 19.11
CA TYR A 518 19.24 43.46 20.43
C TYR A 518 18.79 44.46 21.47
N THR A 519 17.60 44.27 22.00
CA THR A 519 16.96 45.30 22.83
C THR A 519 17.59 45.44 24.22
N LYS A 520 18.57 44.60 24.62
CA LYS A 520 19.42 44.79 25.81
C LYS A 520 20.61 43.83 25.83
N ASN A 521 21.71 44.29 26.41
CA ASN A 521 22.91 43.53 26.74
C ASN A 521 22.65 42.63 27.96
N VAL A 522 22.38 41.33 27.77
CA VAL A 522 22.04 40.41 28.87
C VAL A 522 22.88 39.13 28.84
N LEU A 523 23.41 38.72 29.99
CA LEU A 523 24.03 37.42 30.22
C LEU A 523 23.02 36.46 30.86
N LYS A 524 22.86 35.26 30.30
CA LYS A 524 22.07 34.18 30.91
C LYS A 524 23.00 33.26 31.70
N VAL A 525 22.76 33.14 33.01
CA VAL A 525 23.50 32.25 33.91
C VAL A 525 22.58 31.11 34.34
N VAL A 526 23.02 29.87 34.14
CA VAL A 526 22.32 28.68 34.62
C VAL A 526 23.16 28.06 35.72
N VAL A 527 22.59 27.95 36.91
CA VAL A 527 23.20 27.36 38.09
C VAL A 527 22.63 25.96 38.24
N ASN A 528 23.50 24.96 38.35
CA ASN A 528 23.12 23.59 38.65
C ASN A 528 23.83 23.16 39.94
N TYR A 529 23.06 22.59 40.87
CA TYR A 529 23.56 22.06 42.13
C TYR A 529 23.23 20.57 42.22
N ASP A 530 24.27 19.74 42.28
CA ASP A 530 24.19 18.30 42.51
C ASP A 530 24.85 17.99 43.85
N GLY A 531 24.06 17.64 44.87
CA GLY A 531 24.60 17.44 46.22
C GLY A 531 23.64 16.79 47.20
N PRO A 532 23.93 16.84 48.51
CA PRO A 532 22.98 16.43 49.55
C PRO A 532 21.63 17.16 49.41
N GLN A 533 20.58 16.57 49.98
CA GLN A 533 19.28 17.22 50.03
C GLN A 533 19.39 18.54 50.78
N LEU A 534 18.86 19.61 50.19
CA LEU A 534 18.77 20.91 50.85
C LEU A 534 17.50 20.95 51.71
N ASP A 535 17.64 21.43 52.95
CA ASP A 535 16.51 21.63 53.87
C ASP A 535 15.55 22.74 53.38
N SER A 536 16.05 23.66 52.55
CA SER A 536 15.30 24.70 51.85
C SER A 536 15.93 24.97 50.49
N TYR A 537 15.12 25.28 49.48
CA TYR A 537 15.56 25.66 48.14
C TYR A 537 15.05 27.04 47.73
N THR A 538 14.55 27.82 48.68
CA THR A 538 14.18 29.23 48.52
C THR A 538 15.19 30.14 49.20
N ASP A 539 15.37 31.36 48.69
CA ASP A 539 16.26 32.38 49.25
C ASP A 539 17.73 31.94 49.38
N ILE A 540 18.22 31.17 48.40
CA ILE A 540 19.57 30.62 48.39
C ILE A 540 20.57 31.65 47.87
N GLN A 541 21.67 31.81 48.61
CA GLN A 541 22.82 32.63 48.23
C GLN A 541 23.73 31.84 47.29
N ILE A 542 23.91 32.34 46.07
CA ILE A 542 24.68 31.66 45.03
C ILE A 542 25.82 32.57 44.56
N PRO A 543 27.09 32.14 44.64
CA PRO A 543 28.19 32.84 44.00
C PRO A 543 28.22 32.51 42.50
N ILE A 544 28.20 33.55 41.67
CA ILE A 544 28.37 33.45 40.21
C ILE A 544 29.75 33.99 39.87
N ASP A 545 30.61 33.09 39.39
CA ASP A 545 31.93 33.43 38.85
C ASP A 545 31.83 33.72 37.35
N LEU A 546 32.20 34.93 36.95
CA LEU A 546 32.24 35.40 35.58
C LEU A 546 33.69 35.39 35.07
N SER A 547 33.92 34.78 33.91
CA SER A 547 35.22 34.72 33.26
C SER A 547 35.57 36.03 32.55
N ALA A 548 36.83 36.18 32.13
CA ALA A 548 37.32 37.31 31.33
C ALA A 548 36.42 37.64 30.12
N ALA A 549 35.92 36.61 29.43
CA ALA A 549 35.04 36.80 28.28
C ALA A 549 33.67 37.37 28.69
N ASN A 550 33.14 36.96 29.84
CA ASN A 550 31.83 37.40 30.34
C ASN A 550 31.88 38.82 30.91
N VAL A 551 33.02 39.24 31.47
CA VAL A 551 33.20 40.61 31.97
C VAL A 551 33.69 41.56 30.88
N SER A 552 34.23 41.04 29.76
CA SER A 552 34.66 41.88 28.64
C SER A 552 33.46 42.59 28.02
N GLY A 553 33.48 43.93 28.04
CA GLY A 553 32.40 44.76 27.53
C GLY A 553 31.36 45.20 28.56
N ILE A 554 31.49 44.80 29.83
CA ILE A 554 30.71 45.37 30.95
C ILE A 554 31.45 46.57 31.53
N ASN A 555 30.78 47.71 31.61
CA ASN A 555 31.32 48.90 32.27
C ASN A 555 31.41 48.66 33.78
N ALA A 556 32.61 48.74 34.33
CA ALA A 556 32.90 48.46 35.73
C ALA A 556 34.07 49.29 36.27
N ASP A 557 34.08 49.47 37.58
CA ASP A 557 35.17 50.06 38.35
C ASP A 557 35.76 49.00 39.31
N PRO A 558 36.87 48.35 38.92
CA PRO A 558 37.56 47.36 39.74
C PRO A 558 38.04 47.90 41.09
N ALA A 559 38.34 49.20 41.22
CA ALA A 559 38.85 49.77 42.47
C ALA A 559 37.79 49.82 43.56
N THR A 560 36.51 49.89 43.18
CA THR A 560 35.38 49.97 44.11
C THR A 560 34.48 48.72 44.07
N ASN A 561 34.81 47.73 43.24
CA ASN A 561 34.00 46.53 42.95
C ASN A 561 32.57 46.90 42.52
N ARG A 562 32.44 47.87 41.60
CA ARG A 562 31.15 48.30 41.06
C ARG A 562 31.06 47.97 39.58
N ALA A 563 29.88 47.58 39.11
CA ALA A 563 29.61 47.35 37.69
C ALA A 563 28.22 47.87 37.32
N GLU A 564 28.03 48.20 36.04
CA GLU A 564 26.73 48.58 35.50
C GLU A 564 25.89 47.34 35.22
N ILE A 565 25.39 46.71 36.28
CA ILE A 565 24.60 45.49 36.15
C ILE A 565 23.28 45.57 36.94
N LYS A 566 22.30 44.82 36.46
CA LYS A 566 21.07 44.43 37.18
C LYS A 566 20.84 42.94 36.99
N VAL A 567 20.17 42.31 37.95
CA VAL A 567 20.01 40.86 37.97
C VAL A 567 18.53 40.51 38.08
N TYR A 568 18.06 39.58 37.26
CA TYR A 568 16.64 39.19 37.18
C TYR A 568 16.46 37.67 37.24
N SER A 569 15.32 37.22 37.76
CA SER A 569 14.95 35.79 37.78
C SER A 569 14.26 35.33 36.49
N ASP A 570 13.85 36.25 35.61
CA ASP A 570 13.13 35.94 34.38
C ASP A 570 13.75 36.59 33.13
N LYS A 571 13.48 35.98 31.98
CA LYS A 571 14.03 36.37 30.68
C LYS A 571 13.55 37.74 30.21
N ASP A 572 12.36 38.16 30.65
CA ASP A 572 11.71 39.38 30.23
C ASP A 572 12.14 40.59 31.10
N LEU A 573 13.05 40.35 32.06
CA LEU A 573 13.65 41.34 32.96
C LEU A 573 12.60 42.08 33.81
N GLN A 574 11.57 41.36 34.28
CA GLN A 574 10.48 41.96 35.06
C GLN A 574 10.68 41.84 36.57
N ASN A 575 11.35 40.77 37.01
CA ASN A 575 11.54 40.43 38.42
C ASN A 575 13.03 40.57 38.77
N GLU A 576 13.42 41.78 39.18
CA GLU A 576 14.78 42.08 39.65
C GLU A 576 15.02 41.36 40.99
N ILE A 577 16.19 40.73 41.14
CA ILE A 577 16.59 40.00 42.34
C ILE A 577 17.84 40.62 42.99
N PRO A 578 17.98 40.53 44.32
CA PRO A 578 19.14 41.09 45.02
C PRO A 578 20.46 40.46 44.58
N PHE A 579 21.49 41.29 44.48
CA PHE A 579 22.85 40.85 44.20
C PHE A 579 23.90 41.68 44.97
N TRP A 580 25.11 41.15 45.06
CA TRP A 580 26.27 41.81 45.65
C TRP A 580 27.55 41.44 44.91
N ILE A 581 28.33 42.43 44.51
CA ILE A 581 29.63 42.23 43.87
C ILE A 581 30.71 42.09 44.95
N GLU A 582 31.20 40.87 45.13
CA GLU A 582 32.29 40.57 46.06
C GLU A 582 33.61 41.11 45.51
N ARG A 583 33.93 40.74 44.26
CA ARG A 583 35.12 41.22 43.53
C ARG A 583 34.82 41.41 42.05
N TRP A 584 35.48 42.39 41.44
CA TRP A 584 35.45 42.62 40.00
C TRP A 584 36.83 43.04 39.50
N ASP A 585 37.39 42.29 38.56
CA ASP A 585 38.64 42.62 37.88
C ASP A 585 38.52 42.40 36.35
N PRO A 586 39.52 42.81 35.55
CA PRO A 586 39.45 42.66 34.09
C PRO A 586 39.46 41.22 33.59
N THR A 587 39.80 40.24 34.44
CA THR A 587 39.98 38.83 34.10
C THR A 587 38.94 37.91 34.73
N GLU A 588 38.29 38.33 35.81
CA GLU A 588 37.21 37.62 36.48
C GLU A 588 36.35 38.56 37.35
N ALA A 589 35.13 38.14 37.64
CA ALA A 589 34.30 38.77 38.66
C ALA A 589 33.52 37.72 39.44
N ARG A 590 33.20 38.02 40.70
CA ARG A 590 32.30 37.21 41.54
C ARG A 590 31.12 38.03 42.01
N VAL A 591 29.93 37.62 41.58
CA VAL A 591 28.65 38.25 41.93
C VAL A 591 27.83 37.25 42.74
N TRP A 592 27.44 37.63 43.94
CA TRP A 592 26.48 36.87 44.74
C TRP A 592 25.07 37.27 44.37
N VAL A 593 24.19 36.29 44.23
CA VAL A 593 22.76 36.50 43.98
C VAL A 593 21.94 35.73 45.00
N LYS A 594 20.77 36.25 45.35
CA LYS A 594 19.80 35.56 46.19
C LYS A 594 18.60 35.14 45.35
N THR A 595 18.42 33.83 45.15
CA THR A 595 17.39 33.29 44.26
C THR A 595 16.84 31.95 44.75
N ASN A 596 15.75 31.51 44.14
CA ASN A 596 15.13 30.22 44.41
C ASN A 596 15.68 29.16 43.43
N LEU A 597 16.01 28.00 43.96
CA LEU A 597 16.35 26.82 43.19
C LEU A 597 15.09 26.00 42.87
N THR A 598 15.07 25.38 41.70
CA THR A 598 14.03 24.44 41.28
C THR A 598 14.56 23.02 41.43
N TYR A 599 13.85 22.18 42.19
CA TYR A 599 14.20 20.76 42.34
C TYR A 599 13.93 19.98 41.05
N LEU A 600 14.93 19.24 40.57
CA LEU A 600 14.86 18.46 39.33
C LEU A 600 14.71 16.96 39.56
N GLY A 601 15.18 16.43 40.69
CA GLY A 601 15.12 15.00 41.01
C GLY A 601 16.28 14.53 41.89
N SER A 602 16.32 13.23 42.20
CA SER A 602 17.41 12.62 42.98
C SER A 602 17.88 11.32 42.34
N SER A 603 19.20 11.10 42.28
CA SER A 603 19.82 9.88 41.77
C SER A 603 20.96 9.44 42.71
N GLY A 604 20.92 8.19 43.19
CA GLY A 604 22.01 7.62 43.98
C GLY A 604 22.31 8.31 45.32
N GLY A 605 21.33 9.00 45.92
CA GLY A 605 21.53 9.79 47.14
C GLY A 605 21.98 11.24 46.90
N THR A 606 22.19 11.63 45.65
CA THR A 606 22.45 13.01 45.20
C THR A 606 21.16 13.65 44.69
N TYR A 607 20.86 14.85 45.18
CA TYR A 607 19.71 15.65 44.81
C TYR A 607 20.14 16.76 43.87
N GLN A 608 19.35 16.99 42.82
CA GLN A 608 19.66 17.91 41.73
C GLN A 608 18.72 19.10 41.74
N TYR A 609 19.28 20.30 41.65
CA TYR A 609 18.54 21.55 41.65
C TYR A 609 19.09 22.50 40.59
N THR A 610 18.24 23.39 40.06
CA THR A 610 18.66 24.38 39.05
C THR A 610 18.06 25.76 39.29
N ALA A 611 18.76 26.82 38.91
CA ALA A 611 18.21 28.16 38.79
C ALA A 611 18.75 28.84 37.53
N THR A 612 17.94 29.71 36.93
CA THR A 612 18.37 30.59 35.85
C THR A 612 18.29 32.02 36.31
N VAL A 613 19.35 32.78 36.05
CA VAL A 613 19.49 34.19 36.41
C VAL A 613 19.94 34.95 35.16
N TYR A 614 19.40 36.16 34.99
CA TYR A 614 19.70 37.04 33.86
C TYR A 614 20.40 38.30 34.37
N ILE A 615 21.64 38.54 33.93
CA ILE A 615 22.42 39.72 34.30
C ILE A 615 22.37 40.69 33.12
N GLU A 616 21.56 41.73 33.24
CA GLU A 616 21.56 42.88 32.33
C GLU A 616 22.81 43.72 32.62
N TYR A 617 23.57 44.12 31.60
CA TYR A 617 24.80 44.88 31.75
C TYR A 617 24.82 46.16 30.89
N ASN A 618 25.69 47.10 31.27
CA ASN A 618 25.74 48.47 30.73
C ASN A 618 24.42 49.21 30.91
N THR A 619 23.83 49.07 32.11
CA THR A 619 22.58 49.72 32.52
C THR A 619 22.71 51.23 32.74
N GLY A 620 23.93 51.79 32.63
CA GLY A 620 24.22 53.20 32.80
C GLY A 620 24.39 53.64 34.26
N THR A 621 24.37 52.73 35.23
CA THR A 621 24.59 53.05 36.66
C THR A 621 25.54 52.06 37.34
N LEU A 622 26.71 52.54 37.78
CA LEU A 622 27.67 51.74 38.54
C LEU A 622 27.15 51.46 39.95
N THR A 623 26.96 50.19 40.29
CA THR A 623 26.51 49.74 41.61
C THR A 623 27.34 48.56 42.09
N ARG A 624 27.41 48.38 43.42
CA ARG A 624 27.96 47.17 44.04
C ARG A 624 26.87 46.14 44.37
N GLY A 625 25.60 46.52 44.22
CA GLY A 625 24.46 45.80 44.78
C GLY A 625 24.27 46.08 46.29
N ASP A 626 23.29 45.43 46.91
CA ASP A 626 23.02 45.52 48.35
C ASP A 626 23.31 44.18 49.05
N GLY A 627 24.47 44.12 49.72
CA GLY A 627 24.87 42.93 50.47
C GLY A 627 23.94 42.57 51.63
N ARG A 628 23.13 43.51 52.16
CA ARG A 628 22.17 43.24 53.24
C ARG A 628 20.95 42.45 52.76
N GLU A 629 20.61 42.58 51.49
CA GLU A 629 19.51 41.83 50.89
C GLU A 629 19.95 40.44 50.44
N VAL A 630 21.26 40.27 50.21
CA VAL A 630 21.87 38.99 49.81
C VAL A 630 22.26 38.13 51.02
N PHE A 631 23.04 38.66 51.98
CA PHE A 631 23.67 37.88 53.06
C PHE A 631 22.84 37.71 54.33
#